data_AF-A0A822EYE0-F1
#
_entry.id   AF-A0A822EYE0-F1
#
_cell.length_a   1.000
_cell.length_b   1.000
_cell.length_c   1.000
_cell.angle_alpha   90.00
_cell.angle_beta   90.00
_cell.angle_gamma   90.00
#
_symmetry.space_group_name_H-M   'P 1'
#
loop_
_entity.id
_entity.type
_entity.pdbx_description
1 polymer ?
#
loop_
_entity_poly.entity_id
_entity_poly.type
_entity_poly.pdbx_seq_one_letter_code
_entity_poly.pdbx_strand_id
1 'polypeptide(L)'
;CCLNDLCSNDGSIIDKLCMMYCCSSDMRRSIIEQHLKMIYLNVLIKQEDFLNKFNYLETIRDINRQYDEIVLTNCVIDERIFL
;
A
#
# COMPACT_ATOMS: atom_id res chain seq x y z
N CYS A 1 0.71 -13.30 27.15
CA CYS A 1 1.42 -14.56 26.82
C CYS A 1 0.76 -15.10 25.56
N CYS A 2 1.35 -15.03 24.37
CA CYS A 2 2.50 -15.85 23.98
C CYS A 2 3.57 -15.03 23.23
N LEU A 3 4.69 -14.77 23.92
CA LEU A 3 6.01 -14.65 23.32
C LEU A 3 6.54 -16.08 23.27
N ASN A 4 6.44 -16.76 22.12
CA ASN A 4 7.17 -17.99 21.83
C ASN A 4 6.92 -18.30 20.35
N ASP A 5 7.74 -17.69 19.48
CA ASP A 5 8.25 -18.25 18.23
C ASP A 5 9.19 -17.22 17.60
N LEU A 6 10.25 -16.91 18.35
CA LEU A 6 11.45 -16.24 17.87
C LEU A 6 12.35 -17.29 17.20
N CYS A 7 11.92 -17.88 16.09
CA CYS A 7 12.73 -18.82 15.30
C CYS A 7 12.37 -18.77 13.81
N SER A 8 12.71 -17.66 13.15
CA SER A 8 13.31 -17.66 11.80
C SER A 8 13.68 -16.22 11.45
N ASN A 9 14.97 -16.00 11.21
CA ASN A 9 15.58 -14.68 11.14
C ASN A 9 15.41 -14.02 9.75
N ASP A 10 14.23 -14.09 9.14
CA ASP A 10 13.90 -13.50 7.82
C ASP A 10 12.39 -13.18 7.67
N GLY A 11 11.74 -12.66 8.73
CA GLY A 11 10.36 -12.16 8.62
C GLY A 11 10.29 -10.97 7.65
N SER A 12 9.28 -10.96 6.76
CA SER A 12 9.08 -9.87 5.81
C SER A 12 8.95 -8.52 6.55
N ILE A 13 9.29 -7.40 5.92
CA ILE A 13 9.13 -6.06 6.52
C ILE A 13 7.69 -5.87 7.04
N ILE A 14 6.72 -6.43 6.33
CA ILE A 14 5.31 -6.44 6.69
C ILE A 14 5.08 -7.18 8.01
N ASP A 15 5.68 -8.34 8.22
CA ASP A 15 5.56 -9.10 9.48
C ASP A 15 6.09 -8.29 10.66
N LYS A 16 7.23 -7.63 10.48
CA LYS A 16 7.85 -6.78 11.52
C LYS A 16 6.95 -5.60 11.88
N LEU A 17 6.39 -4.91 10.88
CA LEU A 17 5.47 -3.80 11.10
C LEU A 17 4.19 -4.29 11.81
N CYS A 18 3.61 -5.40 11.38
CA CYS A 18 2.41 -5.94 12.01
C CYS A 18 2.63 -6.31 13.48
N MET A 19 3.79 -6.88 13.83
CA MET A 19 4.11 -7.13 15.24
C MET A 19 4.28 -5.84 16.03
N MET A 20 4.98 -4.84 15.47
CA MET A 20 5.25 -3.56 16.12
C MET A 20 3.98 -2.78 16.45
N TYR A 21 2.99 -2.82 15.54
CA TYR A 21 1.72 -2.12 15.69
C TYR A 21 0.58 -3.01 16.19
N CYS A 22 0.90 -4.20 16.70
CA CYS A 22 -0.08 -5.18 17.20
C CYS A 22 -1.23 -5.47 16.23
N CYS A 23 -0.94 -5.52 14.93
CA CYS A 23 -1.94 -5.79 13.90
C CYS A 23 -2.34 -7.28 13.92
N SER A 24 -3.63 -7.54 13.70
CA SER A 24 -4.13 -8.92 13.52
C SER A 24 -3.54 -9.55 12.26
N SER A 25 -3.06 -10.79 12.39
CA SER A 25 -2.58 -11.61 11.27
C SER A 25 -3.65 -11.85 10.21
N ASP A 26 -4.91 -11.98 10.62
CA ASP A 26 -6.04 -12.22 9.73
C ASP A 26 -6.41 -10.94 8.96
N MET A 27 -6.40 -9.79 9.64
CA MET A 27 -6.63 -8.50 9.00
C MET A 27 -5.53 -8.16 8.01
N ARG A 28 -4.26 -8.42 8.37
CA ARG A 28 -3.11 -8.31 7.47
C ARG A 28 -3.31 -9.14 6.21
N ARG A 29 -3.69 -10.42 6.37
CA ARG A 29 -3.89 -11.33 5.24
C ARG A 29 -5.02 -10.82 4.34
N SER A 30 -6.15 -10.40 4.90
CA SER A 30 -7.28 -9.85 4.12
C SER A 30 -6.87 -8.59 3.33
N ILE A 31 -6.27 -7.59 3.99
CA ILE A 31 -5.87 -6.33 3.32
C ILE A 31 -4.85 -6.58 2.21
N ILE A 32 -3.82 -7.39 2.47
CA ILE A 32 -2.75 -7.62 1.49
C ILE A 32 -3.25 -8.50 0.34
N GLU A 33 -3.86 -9.64 0.64
CA GLU A 33 -4.25 -10.62 -0.38
C GLU A 33 -5.45 -10.16 -1.20
N GLN A 34 -6.44 -9.54 -0.57
CA GLN A 34 -7.70 -9.21 -1.24
C GLN A 34 -7.71 -7.79 -1.82
N HIS A 35 -7.04 -6.84 -1.18
CA HIS A 35 -7.10 -5.44 -1.61
C HIS A 35 -5.81 -4.99 -2.30
N LEU A 36 -4.67 -5.06 -1.62
CA LEU A 36 -3.42 -4.51 -2.16
C LEU A 36 -2.90 -5.30 -3.36
N LYS A 37 -2.93 -6.64 -3.32
CA LYS A 37 -2.55 -7.47 -4.47
C LYS A 37 -3.46 -7.24 -5.68
N MET A 38 -4.77 -7.09 -5.46
CA MET A 38 -5.72 -6.82 -6.55
C MET A 38 -5.47 -5.45 -7.19
N ILE A 39 -5.23 -4.42 -6.38
CA ILE A 39 -4.86 -3.09 -6.88
C ILE A 39 -3.53 -3.17 -7.63
N TYR A 40 -2.50 -3.79 -7.04
CA TYR A 40 -1.19 -3.91 -7.65
C TYR A 40 -1.21 -4.68 -8.98
N LEU A 41 -1.96 -5.79 -9.06
CA LEU A 41 -2.17 -6.52 -10.31
C LEU A 41 -2.91 -5.67 -11.34
N ASN A 42 -3.96 -4.95 -10.96
CA ASN A 42 -4.68 -4.07 -11.88
C ASN A 42 -3.84 -2.90 -12.39
N VAL A 43 -2.92 -2.39 -11.58
CA VAL A 43 -1.97 -1.34 -11.98
C VAL A 43 -0.88 -1.92 -12.90
N LEU A 44 -0.28 -3.07 -12.54
CA LEU A 44 0.76 -3.72 -13.36
C LEU A 44 0.24 -4.23 -14.71
N ILE A 45 -0.95 -4.83 -14.76
CA ILE A 45 -1.54 -5.33 -16.02
C ILE A 45 -1.83 -4.15 -16.97
N LYS A 46 -2.09 -2.96 -16.44
CA LYS A 46 -2.29 -1.74 -17.25
C LYS A 46 -0.97 -1.06 -17.63
N GLN A 47 0.14 -1.43 -17.02
CA GLN A 47 1.43 -0.77 -17.18
C GLN A 47 2.52 -1.83 -17.36
N GLU A 48 2.56 -2.48 -18.53
CA GLU A 48 3.67 -3.38 -18.93
C GLU A 48 5.06 -2.68 -18.81
N ASP A 49 5.09 -1.35 -18.74
CA ASP A 49 6.28 -0.50 -18.61
C ASP A 49 6.60 0.02 -17.19
N PHE A 50 5.92 -0.44 -16.12
CA PHE A 50 6.11 0.10 -14.75
C PHE A 50 7.54 -0.07 -14.19
N LEU A 51 8.34 -0.97 -14.76
CA LEU A 51 9.70 -1.26 -14.31
C LEU A 51 10.75 -0.21 -14.71
N ASN A 52 10.39 0.79 -15.52
CA ASN A 52 11.31 1.87 -15.86
C ASN A 52 11.32 2.95 -14.77
N LYS A 53 12.50 3.25 -14.22
CA LYS A 53 12.71 4.25 -13.14
C LYS A 53 12.17 5.66 -13.47
N PHE A 54 11.99 5.97 -14.76
CA PHE A 54 11.36 7.22 -15.22
C PHE A 54 9.83 7.25 -15.04
N ASN A 55 9.18 6.09 -14.90
CA ASN A 55 7.73 5.94 -14.82
C ASN A 55 7.15 6.23 -13.42
N TYR A 56 7.99 6.20 -12.37
CA TYR A 56 7.54 6.40 -10.99
C TYR A 56 7.05 7.83 -10.71
N LEU A 57 7.77 8.85 -11.21
CA LEU A 57 7.36 10.25 -11.02
C LEU A 57 6.09 10.59 -11.81
N GLU A 58 5.93 10.03 -13.01
CA GLU A 58 4.69 10.18 -13.77
C GLU A 58 3.53 9.48 -13.07
N THR A 59 3.75 8.27 -12.55
CA THR A 59 2.74 7.57 -11.73
C THR A 59 2.32 8.40 -10.52
N ILE A 60 3.27 9.01 -9.78
CA ILE A 60 2.92 9.90 -8.66
C ILE A 60 2.07 11.08 -9.13
N ARG A 61 2.41 11.70 -10.26
CA ARG A 61 1.62 12.81 -10.82
C ARG A 61 0.21 12.37 -11.19
N ASP A 62 0.06 11.19 -11.78
CA ASP A 62 -1.25 10.66 -12.16
C ASP A 62 -2.09 10.29 -10.93
N ILE A 63 -1.47 9.74 -9.88
CA ILE A 63 -2.14 9.50 -8.59
C ILE A 63 -2.60 10.82 -7.98
N ASN A 64 -1.75 11.84 -7.97
CA ASN A 64 -2.10 13.16 -7.43
C ASN A 64 -3.24 13.82 -8.21
N ARG A 65 -3.24 13.71 -9.54
CA ARG A 65 -4.34 14.23 -10.37
C ARG A 65 -5.67 13.54 -10.07
N GLN A 66 -5.66 12.20 -9.96
CA GLN A 66 -6.86 11.45 -9.57
C GLN A 66 -7.34 11.85 -8.17
N TYR A 67 -6.41 12.10 -7.25
CA TYR A 67 -6.75 12.58 -5.91
C TYR A 67 -7.37 13.98 -5.95
N ASP A 68 -6.84 14.90 -6.76
CA ASP A 68 -7.43 16.24 -6.97
C ASP A 68 -8.90 16.13 -7.42
N GLU A 69 -9.18 15.26 -8.39
CA GLU A 69 -10.54 15.02 -8.87
C GLU A 69 -11.47 14.53 -7.75
N ILE A 70 -11.01 13.60 -6.89
CA ILE A 70 -11.77 13.09 -5.75
C ILE A 70 -12.04 14.20 -4.73
N VAL A 71 -11.01 14.97 -4.38
CA VAL A 71 -11.11 16.07 -3.40
C VAL A 71 -12.12 17.12 -3.88
N LEU A 72 -11.98 17.56 -5.13
CA LEU A 72 -12.81 18.60 -5.70
C LEU A 72 -14.25 18.12 -5.96
N THR A 73 -14.44 16.87 -6.40
CA THR A 73 -15.76 16.32 -6.68
C THR A 73 -16.54 16.04 -5.41
N ASN A 74 -15.88 15.49 -4.38
CA ASN A 74 -16.54 15.08 -3.15
C ASN A 74 -16.51 16.15 -2.06
N CYS A 75 -15.88 17.30 -2.31
CA CYS A 75 -15.69 18.37 -1.33
C CYS A 75 -15.09 17.87 0.00
N VAL A 76 -14.12 16.95 -0.08
CA VAL A 76 -13.44 16.40 1.10
C VAL A 76 -12.20 17.23 1.42
N ILE A 77 -11.69 17.10 2.65
CA ILE A 77 -10.44 17.75 3.05
C ILE A 77 -9.30 17.09 2.26
N ASP A 78 -8.44 17.92 1.64
CA ASP A 78 -7.20 17.45 1.04
C ASP A 78 -6.26 16.95 2.14
N GLU A 79 -6.09 15.64 2.27
CA GLU A 79 -5.25 15.06 3.33
C GLU A 79 -3.75 15.23 3.03
N ARG A 80 -3.36 15.66 1.83
CA ARG A 80 -1.95 15.93 1.51
C ARG A 80 -1.40 17.16 2.25
N ILE A 81 -2.25 17.94 2.92
CA ILE A 81 -1.81 19.00 3.85
C ILE A 81 -0.97 18.46 5.02
N PHE A 82 -1.03 17.16 5.29
CA PHE A 82 -0.27 16.50 6.36
C PHE A 82 1.06 15.90 5.90
N LEU A 83 1.43 16.03 4.62
CA LEU A 83 2.72 15.62 4.05
C LEU A 83 3.75 16.75 4.16
#